data_AF-A0A958SFF5-F1
#
_entry.id   AF-A0A958SFF5-F1
#
_cell.length_a   1.000
_cell.length_b   1.000
_cell.length_c   1.000
_cell.angle_alpha   90.00
_cell.angle_beta   90.00
_cell.angle_gamma   90.00
#
_symmetry.space_group_name_H-M   'P 1'
#
loop_
_entity.id
_entity.type
_entity.pdbx_description
1 polymer ?
#
loop_
_entity_poly.entity_id
_entity_poly.type
_entity_poly.pdbx_seq_one_letter_code
_entity_poly.pdbx_strand_id
1 'polypeptide(L)'
;MYKRLFIVFVLLKLMIILGGCTSLPPVQYSQRIGIGHIKDNVFTSTYHGDMYTKLSTARNFAQIAAIDYCYELGEKAAYFHSYSDESTEEIYSHVYSTSNLYASTVLQDKTPHVYSYPMLVKIPRIKIEFSCTRNFRSLTPSPTVTPLGSEFVSSATRDFRGGLLITRVGVGGPLRKADVITHVAGKRVDSVKLLRSVLMKTHQTRLAVKILRNGRSVTVTCQTSQAVNDIYESNLRRLVESCKFEQEVEMPAVCSALGE
;
A
#
# COMPACT_ATOMS: atom_id res chain seq x y z
N MET A 1 -5.05 35.39 17.69
CA MET A 1 -6.39 35.12 17.13
C MET A 1 -6.41 34.43 15.76
N TYR A 2 -5.31 34.39 14.99
CA TYR A 2 -5.28 33.79 13.64
C TYR A 2 -5.32 32.25 13.53
N LYS A 3 -4.99 31.50 14.61
CA LYS A 3 -4.98 30.02 14.57
C LYS A 3 -6.36 29.38 14.43
N ARG A 4 -7.42 30.02 14.97
CA ARG A 4 -8.80 29.49 14.86
C ARG A 4 -9.39 29.72 13.47
N LEU A 5 -9.03 30.83 12.81
CA LEU A 5 -9.51 31.14 11.47
C LEU A 5 -8.93 30.19 10.40
N PHE A 6 -7.66 29.79 10.57
CA PHE A 6 -7.00 28.87 9.63
C PHE A 6 -7.58 27.45 9.68
N ILE A 7 -7.92 26.95 10.88
CA ILE A 7 -8.56 25.64 11.05
C ILE A 7 -9.95 25.61 10.41
N VAL A 8 -10.72 26.69 10.55
CA VAL A 8 -12.05 26.82 9.93
C VAL A 8 -11.92 26.86 8.40
N PHE A 9 -10.94 27.58 7.86
CA PHE A 9 -10.74 27.65 6.40
C PHE A 9 -10.28 26.33 5.77
N VAL A 10 -9.45 25.55 6.48
CA VAL A 10 -9.02 24.22 6.02
C VAL A 10 -10.18 23.22 6.09
N LEU A 11 -10.97 23.23 7.16
CA LEU A 11 -12.17 22.40 7.27
C LEU A 11 -13.24 22.76 6.24
N LEU A 12 -13.42 24.05 5.93
CA LEU A 12 -14.35 24.52 4.91
C LEU A 12 -13.91 24.10 3.50
N LYS A 13 -12.60 24.18 3.18
CA LYS A 13 -12.07 23.65 1.92
C LYS A 13 -12.16 22.13 1.83
N LEU A 14 -12.00 21.41 2.94
CA LEU A 14 -12.19 19.96 2.98
C LEU A 14 -13.65 19.57 2.70
N MET A 15 -14.61 20.28 3.30
CA MET A 15 -16.04 20.06 3.09
C MET A 15 -16.49 20.37 1.65
N ILE A 16 -15.91 21.39 1.00
CA ILE A 16 -16.24 21.74 -0.39
C ILE A 16 -15.67 20.71 -1.39
N ILE A 17 -14.50 20.12 -1.09
CA ILE A 17 -13.95 19.02 -1.91
C ILE A 17 -14.71 17.70 -1.69
N LEU A 18 -15.29 17.51 -0.50
CA LEU A 18 -16.14 16.37 -0.17
C LEU A 18 -17.60 16.50 -0.65
N GLY A 19 -18.03 17.68 -1.08
CA GLY A 19 -19.39 17.95 -1.56
C GLY A 19 -19.73 17.36 -2.94
N GLY A 20 -18.78 16.70 -3.62
CA GLY A 20 -18.99 16.00 -4.89
C GLY A 20 -19.19 14.48 -4.77
N CYS A 21 -19.09 13.90 -3.57
CA CYS A 21 -19.36 12.47 -3.35
C CYS A 21 -20.69 12.30 -2.63
N THR A 22 -21.79 12.68 -3.28
CA THR A 22 -23.13 12.36 -2.80
C THR A 22 -23.41 10.87 -2.99
N SER A 23 -23.37 10.14 -1.86
CA SER A 23 -24.05 8.86 -1.61
C SER A 23 -23.84 7.72 -2.61
N LEU A 24 -22.66 7.11 -2.58
CA LEU A 24 -22.54 5.67 -2.84
C LEU A 24 -23.13 4.91 -1.63
N PRO A 25 -23.93 3.85 -1.82
CA PRO A 25 -24.41 3.04 -0.70
C PRO A 25 -23.20 2.40 0.01
N PRO A 26 -23.08 2.50 1.34
CA PRO A 26 -21.89 2.10 2.11
C PRO A 26 -21.62 0.57 2.21
N VAL A 27 -22.10 -0.26 1.27
CA VAL A 27 -22.41 -1.67 1.59
C VAL A 27 -21.57 -2.75 0.88
N GLN A 28 -20.70 -2.45 -0.11
CA GLN A 28 -19.84 -3.51 -0.70
C GLN A 28 -18.37 -3.50 -0.23
N TYR A 29 -17.85 -2.36 0.23
CA TYR A 29 -16.45 -2.25 0.64
C TYR A 29 -16.16 -3.03 1.94
N SER A 30 -16.97 -2.85 2.99
CA SER A 30 -16.72 -3.46 4.30
C SER A 30 -16.86 -4.99 4.32
N GLN A 31 -17.74 -5.55 3.49
CA GLN A 31 -17.99 -7.00 3.46
C GLN A 31 -16.84 -7.81 2.83
N ARG A 32 -15.97 -7.14 2.07
CA ARG A 32 -14.88 -7.76 1.31
C ARG A 32 -13.51 -7.56 1.96
N ILE A 33 -13.49 -6.97 3.16
CA ILE A 33 -12.27 -6.59 3.87
C ILE A 33 -12.13 -7.37 5.16
N GLY A 34 -10.98 -7.99 5.34
CA GLY A 34 -10.59 -8.64 6.59
C GLY A 34 -9.40 -7.94 7.21
N ILE A 35 -9.56 -7.45 8.45
CA ILE A 35 -8.43 -7.05 9.29
C ILE A 35 -8.05 -8.22 10.19
N GLY A 36 -6.79 -8.65 10.10
CA GLY A 36 -6.20 -9.68 10.94
C GLY A 36 -5.09 -9.11 11.81
N HIS A 37 -4.80 -9.77 12.93
CA HIS A 37 -3.67 -9.45 13.79
C HIS A 37 -2.66 -10.60 13.73
N ILE A 38 -1.39 -10.29 13.45
CA ILE A 38 -0.31 -11.29 13.46
C ILE A 38 0.35 -11.28 14.84
N LYS A 39 1.26 -10.32 15.09
CA LYS A 39 2.08 -10.21 16.31
C LYS A 39 2.76 -8.84 16.37
N ASP A 40 3.08 -8.36 17.58
CA ASP A 40 3.93 -7.17 17.82
C ASP A 40 3.45 -5.88 17.10
N ASN A 41 2.15 -5.58 17.17
CA ASN A 41 1.49 -4.45 16.46
C ASN A 41 1.58 -4.54 14.92
N VAL A 42 1.74 -5.75 14.39
CA VAL A 42 1.61 -6.02 12.95
C VAL A 42 0.23 -6.59 12.66
N PHE A 43 -0.48 -5.92 11.76
CA PHE A 43 -1.81 -6.24 11.28
C PHE A 43 -1.75 -6.67 9.82
N THR A 44 -2.82 -7.33 9.36
CA THR A 44 -3.04 -7.65 7.95
C THR A 44 -4.34 -7.06 7.48
N SER A 45 -4.32 -6.38 6.34
CA SER A 45 -5.51 -5.98 5.62
C SER A 45 -5.64 -6.89 4.41
N THR A 46 -6.76 -7.59 4.30
CA THR A 46 -7.07 -8.49 3.19
C THR A 46 -8.27 -7.94 2.45
N TYR A 47 -8.17 -7.83 1.12
CA TYR A 47 -9.29 -7.47 0.25
C TYR A 47 -9.60 -8.63 -0.70
N HIS A 48 -10.87 -9.00 -0.76
CA HIS A 48 -11.42 -10.01 -1.66
C HIS A 48 -12.24 -9.34 -2.76
N GLY A 49 -11.67 -9.24 -3.97
CA GLY A 49 -12.40 -8.73 -5.13
C GLY A 49 -13.30 -9.79 -5.76
N ASP A 50 -13.90 -9.41 -6.88
CA ASP A 50 -14.64 -10.29 -7.78
C ASP A 50 -13.99 -10.34 -9.16
N MET A 51 -14.62 -11.05 -10.09
CA MET A 51 -14.16 -11.20 -11.47
C MET A 51 -13.97 -9.89 -12.25
N TYR A 52 -14.59 -8.79 -11.80
CA TYR A 52 -14.49 -7.49 -12.46
C TYR A 52 -13.48 -6.56 -11.79
N THR A 53 -12.98 -6.96 -10.63
CA THR A 53 -12.05 -6.16 -9.86
C THR A 53 -10.66 -6.26 -10.46
N LYS A 54 -10.05 -5.13 -10.83
CA LYS A 54 -8.64 -5.09 -11.25
C LYS A 54 -7.73 -5.32 -10.04
N LEU A 55 -6.60 -6.00 -10.25
CA LEU A 55 -5.61 -6.28 -9.20
C LEU A 55 -5.09 -4.99 -8.51
N SER A 56 -4.91 -3.91 -9.29
CA SER A 56 -4.52 -2.60 -8.76
C SER A 56 -5.58 -2.01 -7.85
N THR A 57 -6.86 -2.13 -8.21
CA THR A 57 -7.99 -1.65 -7.41
C THR A 57 -8.11 -2.43 -6.11
N ALA A 58 -8.02 -3.77 -6.16
CA ALA A 58 -7.99 -4.62 -4.98
C ALA A 58 -6.83 -4.26 -4.03
N ARG A 59 -5.66 -3.93 -4.59
CA ARG A 59 -4.51 -3.47 -3.81
C ARG A 59 -4.79 -2.14 -3.13
N ASN A 60 -5.39 -1.19 -3.85
CA ASN A 60 -5.73 0.11 -3.28
C ASN A 60 -6.74 -0.06 -2.13
N PHE A 61 -7.80 -0.83 -2.31
CA PHE A 61 -8.78 -1.07 -1.24
C PHE A 61 -8.17 -1.73 0.00
N ALA A 62 -7.28 -2.72 -0.16
CA ALA A 62 -6.55 -3.28 0.97
C ALA A 62 -5.68 -2.22 1.69
N GLN A 63 -5.07 -1.28 0.96
CA GLN A 63 -4.30 -0.19 1.56
C GLN A 63 -5.17 0.83 2.29
N ILE A 64 -6.32 1.19 1.72
CA ILE A 64 -7.28 2.11 2.33
C ILE A 64 -7.76 1.54 3.66
N ALA A 65 -8.15 0.26 3.70
CA ALA A 65 -8.60 -0.38 4.94
C ALA A 65 -7.54 -0.39 6.04
N ALA A 66 -6.27 -0.57 5.68
CA ALA A 66 -5.18 -0.46 6.64
C ALA A 66 -4.99 0.98 7.17
N ILE A 67 -5.17 1.98 6.31
CA ILE A 67 -5.10 3.41 6.69
C ILE A 67 -6.27 3.75 7.63
N ASP A 68 -7.49 3.39 7.24
CA ASP A 68 -8.71 3.61 8.02
C ASP A 68 -8.59 2.98 9.41
N TYR A 69 -8.17 1.70 9.47
CA TYR A 69 -7.96 1.00 10.73
C TYR A 69 -6.96 1.72 11.63
N CYS A 70 -5.84 2.23 11.10
CA CYS A 70 -4.90 2.99 11.90
C CYS A 70 -5.48 4.32 12.42
N TYR A 71 -6.29 5.01 11.62
CA TYR A 71 -6.95 6.24 12.07
C TYR A 71 -8.02 5.96 13.13
N GLU A 72 -8.76 4.86 13.02
CA GLU A 72 -9.72 4.42 14.05
C GLU A 72 -9.04 4.13 15.40
N LEU A 73 -7.81 3.59 15.37
CA LEU A 73 -6.99 3.41 16.58
C LEU A 73 -6.39 4.72 17.14
N GLY A 74 -6.67 5.87 16.50
CA GLY A 74 -6.09 7.17 16.86
C GLY A 74 -4.60 7.28 16.53
N GLU A 75 -4.08 6.41 15.65
CA GLU A 75 -2.71 6.45 15.16
C GLU A 75 -2.58 7.45 14.01
N LYS A 76 -1.37 7.94 13.73
CA LYS A 76 -1.17 8.97 12.70
C LYS A 76 -0.96 8.40 11.30
N ALA A 77 -0.50 7.17 11.17
CA ALA A 77 -0.22 6.60 9.87
C ALA A 77 -0.23 5.07 9.89
N ALA A 78 -0.73 4.48 8.80
CA ALA A 78 -0.45 3.11 8.42
C ALA A 78 0.89 3.05 7.68
N TYR A 79 1.71 2.08 8.05
CA TYR A 79 2.96 1.79 7.38
C TYR A 79 2.93 0.35 6.85
N PHE A 80 3.21 0.19 5.55
CA PHE A 80 3.09 -1.08 4.84
C PHE A 80 4.42 -1.85 4.83
N HIS A 81 4.41 -3.09 5.32
CA HIS A 81 5.59 -3.96 5.39
C HIS A 81 5.80 -4.78 4.12
N SER A 82 4.73 -5.43 3.66
CA SER A 82 4.76 -6.42 2.59
C SER A 82 3.40 -6.48 1.90
N TYR A 83 3.40 -7.05 0.71
CA TYR A 83 2.23 -7.26 -0.13
C TYR A 83 2.30 -8.69 -0.67
N SER A 84 1.17 -9.40 -0.61
CA SER A 84 0.98 -10.73 -1.19
C SER A 84 -0.22 -10.71 -2.13
N ASP A 85 -0.03 -11.27 -3.32
CA ASP A 85 -1.10 -11.56 -4.27
C ASP A 85 -1.51 -13.03 -4.06
N GLU A 86 -2.67 -13.24 -3.42
CA GLU A 86 -3.27 -14.55 -3.16
C GLU A 86 -4.46 -14.82 -4.10
N SER A 87 -4.51 -14.14 -5.25
CA SER A 87 -5.59 -14.27 -6.23
C SER A 87 -5.79 -15.71 -6.71
N THR A 88 -7.04 -16.07 -6.98
CA THR A 88 -7.42 -17.35 -7.59
C THR A 88 -7.73 -17.17 -9.06
N GLU A 89 -7.50 -18.22 -9.84
CA GLU A 89 -7.94 -18.32 -11.23
C GLU A 89 -9.11 -19.30 -11.29
N GLU A 90 -10.24 -18.86 -11.83
CA GLU A 90 -11.45 -19.65 -11.96
C GLU A 90 -11.89 -19.70 -13.44
N ILE A 91 -12.36 -20.86 -13.88
CA ILE A 91 -12.90 -21.01 -15.23
C ILE A 91 -14.40 -20.69 -15.16
N TYR A 92 -14.79 -19.60 -15.80
CA TYR A 92 -16.20 -19.23 -15.99
C TYR A 92 -16.64 -19.61 -17.40
N SER A 93 -17.69 -20.43 -17.49
CA SER A 93 -18.40 -20.69 -18.74
C SER A 93 -19.72 -19.92 -18.74
N HIS A 94 -19.78 -18.78 -19.45
CA HIS A 94 -21.06 -18.12 -19.71
C HIS A 94 -21.77 -18.84 -20.87
N VAL A 95 -23.04 -19.18 -20.64
CA VAL A 95 -23.95 -19.71 -21.66
C VAL A 95 -24.58 -18.50 -22.36
N TYR A 96 -24.07 -18.13 -23.53
CA TYR A 96 -24.71 -17.13 -24.38
C TYR A 96 -25.77 -17.81 -25.24
N SER A 97 -27.04 -17.49 -24.99
CA SER A 97 -28.14 -17.85 -25.89
C SER A 97 -28.36 -16.71 -26.87
N THR A 98 -27.96 -16.88 -28.13
CA THR A 98 -28.36 -15.98 -29.21
C THR A 98 -29.76 -16.40 -29.69
N SER A 99 -30.80 -15.93 -29.02
CA SER A 99 -32.14 -15.91 -29.62
C SER A 99 -32.16 -14.76 -30.63
N ASN A 100 -32.03 -15.09 -31.91
CA ASN A 100 -32.22 -14.13 -33.00
C ASN A 100 -33.62 -13.48 -32.90
N LEU A 101 -33.64 -12.21 -32.52
CA LEU A 101 -34.74 -11.30 -32.86
C LEU A 101 -34.65 -11.00 -34.36
N TYR A 102 -35.81 -11.05 -35.02
CA TYR A 102 -36.07 -10.87 -36.46
C TYR A 102 -35.88 -12.09 -37.36
N ALA A 103 -36.90 -12.97 -37.38
CA ALA A 103 -37.51 -13.42 -38.64
C ALA A 103 -38.89 -14.00 -38.35
N SER A 104 -39.91 -13.30 -38.83
CA SER A 104 -41.27 -13.77 -39.03
C SER A 104 -41.32 -15.13 -39.71
N THR A 105 -42.25 -15.97 -39.26
CA THR A 105 -42.90 -17.06 -40.03
C THR A 105 -41.97 -18.03 -40.75
N VAL A 106 -41.71 -19.19 -40.14
CA VAL A 106 -41.93 -20.55 -40.67
C VAL A 106 -41.34 -21.53 -39.65
N LEU A 107 -42.16 -22.50 -39.25
CA LEU A 107 -41.78 -23.66 -38.44
C LEU A 107 -40.55 -24.36 -39.04
N GLN A 108 -39.38 -24.23 -38.40
CA GLN A 108 -38.34 -25.24 -38.48
C GLN A 108 -37.44 -25.18 -37.26
N ASP A 109 -37.31 -26.36 -36.66
CA ASP A 109 -36.47 -26.73 -35.54
C ASP A 109 -35.09 -26.05 -35.61
N LYS A 110 -34.89 -24.99 -34.82
CA LYS A 110 -33.60 -24.37 -34.59
C LYS A 110 -33.34 -24.41 -33.09
N THR A 111 -32.85 -25.55 -32.61
CA THR A 111 -32.18 -25.59 -31.32
C THR A 111 -31.08 -24.53 -31.33
N PRO A 112 -31.13 -23.51 -30.45
CA PRO A 112 -30.08 -22.49 -30.42
C PRO A 112 -28.75 -23.20 -30.15
N HIS A 113 -27.79 -23.04 -31.07
CA HIS A 113 -26.42 -23.46 -30.81
C HIS A 113 -25.83 -22.51 -29.79
N VAL A 114 -25.83 -22.94 -28.53
CA VAL A 114 -25.15 -22.23 -27.45
C VAL A 114 -23.67 -22.52 -27.58
N TYR A 115 -22.88 -21.49 -27.89
CA TYR A 115 -21.43 -21.54 -27.78
C TYR A 115 -21.05 -20.94 -26.44
N SER A 116 -20.62 -21.79 -25.49
CA SER A 116 -19.90 -21.34 -24.30
C SER A 116 -18.41 -21.57 -24.52
N TYR A 117 -17.64 -20.49 -24.45
CA TYR A 117 -16.19 -20.59 -24.40
C TYR A 117 -15.77 -20.41 -22.94
N PRO A 118 -14.99 -21.33 -22.36
CA PRO A 118 -14.45 -21.15 -21.02
C PRO A 118 -13.53 -19.91 -21.03
N MET A 119 -13.82 -18.95 -20.16
CA MET A 119 -12.96 -17.82 -19.91
C MET A 119 -12.25 -18.04 -18.57
N LEU A 120 -10.93 -17.94 -18.58
CA LEU A 120 -10.14 -17.94 -17.35
C LEU A 120 -10.22 -16.54 -16.75
N VAL A 121 -10.78 -16.44 -15.55
CA VAL A 121 -10.96 -15.18 -14.85
C VAL A 121 -10.14 -15.21 -13.57
N LYS A 122 -9.36 -14.16 -13.34
CA LYS A 122 -8.57 -13.98 -12.12
C LYS A 122 -9.36 -13.17 -11.10
N ILE A 123 -9.67 -13.76 -9.95
CA ILE A 123 -10.35 -13.09 -8.84
C ILE A 123 -9.29 -12.56 -7.87
N PRO A 124 -9.13 -11.24 -7.72
CA PRO A 124 -8.04 -10.69 -6.95
C PRO A 124 -8.25 -10.87 -5.45
N ARG A 125 -7.27 -11.44 -4.78
CA ARG A 125 -7.21 -11.49 -3.31
C ARG A 125 -5.89 -10.90 -2.85
N ILE A 126 -5.95 -9.74 -2.25
CA ILE A 126 -4.76 -9.01 -1.83
C ILE A 126 -4.63 -9.04 -0.33
N LYS A 127 -3.44 -9.40 0.15
CA LYS A 127 -3.08 -9.31 1.57
C LYS A 127 -1.92 -8.34 1.77
N ILE A 128 -2.08 -7.42 2.70
CA ILE A 128 -1.09 -6.40 3.03
C ILE A 128 -0.78 -6.47 4.52
N GLU A 129 0.50 -6.66 4.86
CA GLU A 129 0.95 -6.51 6.24
C GLU A 129 1.27 -5.06 6.53
N PHE A 130 0.77 -4.54 7.64
CA PHE A 130 0.97 -3.15 8.03
C PHE A 130 1.11 -2.99 9.54
N SER A 131 1.66 -1.85 9.97
CA SER A 131 1.71 -1.44 11.36
C SER A 131 1.19 -0.02 11.50
N CYS A 132 0.45 0.25 12.56
CA CYS A 132 0.03 1.60 12.90
C CYS A 132 1.08 2.28 13.79
N THR A 133 1.38 3.55 13.53
CA THR A 133 2.34 4.29 14.34
C THR A 133 2.01 5.78 14.45
N ARG A 134 2.18 6.32 15.66
CA ARG A 134 2.24 7.78 15.92
C ARG A 134 3.62 8.37 15.70
N ASN A 135 4.65 7.53 15.72
CA ASN A 135 6.05 7.91 15.78
C ASN A 135 6.87 7.12 14.76
N PHE A 136 7.03 7.72 13.60
CA PHE A 136 7.93 7.27 12.56
C PHE A 136 9.16 8.17 12.56
N ARG A 137 10.34 7.54 12.66
CA ARG A 137 11.62 8.23 12.60
C ARG A 137 12.38 7.78 11.37
N SER A 138 12.99 8.75 10.70
CA SER A 138 13.90 8.54 9.60
C SER A 138 15.28 9.07 9.99
N LEU A 139 16.35 8.48 9.44
CA LEU A 139 17.68 9.09 9.51
C LEU A 139 17.66 10.36 8.67
N THR A 140 18.24 11.47 9.12
CA THR A 140 18.37 12.70 8.31
C THR A 140 19.67 12.62 7.51
N PRO A 141 19.65 12.77 6.17
CA PRO A 141 18.58 13.38 5.33
C PRO A 141 17.72 12.36 4.53
N SER A 142 17.01 11.47 5.22
CA SER A 142 16.12 10.41 4.69
C SER A 142 16.70 9.64 3.51
N PRO A 143 17.76 8.83 3.72
CA PRO A 143 18.40 8.11 2.63
C PRO A 143 17.45 7.06 2.02
N THR A 144 17.47 6.96 0.70
CA THR A 144 16.89 5.82 -0.03
C THR A 144 17.88 4.67 0.03
N VAL A 145 17.41 3.51 0.46
CA VAL A 145 18.24 2.32 0.66
C VAL A 145 17.72 1.12 -0.13
N THR A 146 18.64 0.27 -0.57
CA THR A 146 18.35 -0.99 -1.26
C THR A 146 19.11 -2.12 -0.56
N PRO A 147 18.49 -3.28 -0.32
CA PRO A 147 19.20 -4.44 0.22
C PRO A 147 20.38 -4.81 -0.68
N LEU A 148 21.51 -5.13 -0.05
CA LEU A 148 22.74 -5.55 -0.70
C LEU A 148 23.13 -6.93 -0.15
N GLY A 149 23.44 -7.86 -1.05
CA GLY A 149 23.83 -9.23 -0.72
C GLY A 149 25.14 -9.32 0.08
N SER A 150 25.37 -10.49 0.64
CA SER A 150 26.52 -10.78 1.50
C SER A 150 27.85 -10.80 0.75
N GLU A 151 27.82 -11.12 -0.53
CA GLU A 151 28.96 -11.15 -1.44
C GLU A 151 29.69 -9.79 -1.53
N PHE A 152 28.96 -8.69 -1.38
CA PHE A 152 29.54 -7.33 -1.44
C PHE A 152 30.04 -6.82 -0.09
N VAL A 153 29.55 -7.39 1.02
CA VAL A 153 29.84 -6.92 2.38
C VAL A 153 30.93 -7.76 3.04
N SER A 154 30.94 -9.07 2.78
CA SER A 154 31.82 -10.05 3.40
C SER A 154 33.32 -9.74 3.19
N SER A 155 33.68 -9.18 2.04
CA SER A 155 35.05 -8.78 1.71
C SER A 155 35.62 -7.70 2.65
N ALA A 156 34.76 -6.83 3.20
CA ALA A 156 35.15 -5.70 4.04
C ALA A 156 34.97 -5.95 5.55
N THR A 157 33.98 -6.76 5.95
CA THR A 157 33.60 -6.94 7.37
C THR A 157 33.75 -8.35 7.89
N ARG A 158 34.01 -9.34 7.01
CA ARG A 158 33.88 -10.78 7.32
C ARG A 158 32.46 -11.18 7.74
N ASP A 159 31.47 -10.33 7.45
CA ASP A 159 30.06 -10.56 7.77
C ASP A 159 29.31 -10.98 6.50
N PHE A 160 28.70 -12.16 6.54
CA PHE A 160 27.99 -12.79 5.43
C PHE A 160 26.48 -12.49 5.42
N ARG A 161 26.02 -11.43 6.08
CA ARG A 161 24.59 -11.07 6.13
C ARG A 161 24.18 -9.93 5.20
N GLY A 162 25.12 -9.31 4.47
CA GLY A 162 24.80 -8.21 3.54
C GLY A 162 24.59 -6.87 4.24
N GLY A 163 23.79 -5.96 3.67
CA GLY A 163 23.58 -4.63 4.24
C GLY A 163 22.60 -3.80 3.45
N LEU A 164 22.52 -2.51 3.78
CA LEU A 164 21.62 -1.58 3.08
C LEU A 164 22.45 -0.52 2.33
N LEU A 165 22.49 -0.66 1.01
CA LEU A 165 23.17 0.29 0.12
C LEU A 165 22.38 1.59 0.02
N ILE A 166 23.04 2.72 0.27
CA ILE A 166 22.46 4.04 0.08
C ILE A 166 22.53 4.42 -1.41
N THR A 167 21.38 4.44 -2.07
CA THR A 167 21.27 4.77 -3.50
C THR A 167 21.08 6.26 -3.73
N ARG A 168 20.37 6.93 -2.82
CA ARG A 168 20.16 8.38 -2.81
C ARG A 168 20.18 8.89 -1.38
N VAL A 169 20.69 10.11 -1.19
CA VAL A 169 20.73 10.79 0.10
C VAL A 169 20.35 12.25 -0.14
N GLY A 170 19.53 12.84 0.72
CA GLY A 170 19.24 14.27 0.66
C GLY A 170 20.48 15.13 0.94
N VAL A 171 20.32 16.44 0.86
CA VAL A 171 21.42 17.38 1.12
C VAL A 171 21.65 17.51 2.62
N GLY A 172 22.91 17.44 3.05
CA GLY A 172 23.33 17.59 4.44
C GLY A 172 23.38 16.28 5.23
N GLY A 173 24.26 16.20 6.23
CA GLY A 173 24.44 15.00 7.05
C GLY A 173 25.65 14.13 6.67
N PRO A 174 25.95 13.09 7.47
CA PRO A 174 27.21 12.35 7.35
C PRO A 174 27.17 11.18 6.34
N LEU A 175 25.98 10.80 5.88
CA LEU A 175 25.76 9.70 4.94
C LEU A 175 26.00 10.14 3.50
N ARG A 176 26.55 9.25 2.68
CA ARG A 176 26.85 9.49 1.26
C ARG A 176 26.24 8.39 0.39
N LYS A 177 26.02 8.72 -0.88
CA LYS A 177 25.69 7.71 -1.90
C LYS A 177 26.79 6.65 -1.94
N ALA A 178 26.39 5.40 -2.13
CA ALA A 178 27.24 4.20 -2.14
C ALA A 178 27.81 3.76 -0.77
N ASP A 179 27.49 4.46 0.32
CA ASP A 179 27.71 3.90 1.66
C ASP A 179 26.79 2.68 1.87
N VAL A 180 27.26 1.67 2.59
CA VAL A 180 26.45 0.52 2.99
C VAL A 180 26.22 0.56 4.49
N ILE A 181 24.97 0.74 4.92
CA ILE A 181 24.60 0.68 6.33
C ILE A 181 24.62 -0.77 6.78
N THR A 182 25.36 -1.05 7.86
CA THR A 182 25.42 -2.39 8.45
C THR A 182 24.78 -2.43 9.83
N HIS A 183 24.95 -1.39 10.64
CA HIS A 183 24.36 -1.32 11.98
C HIS A 183 23.77 0.06 12.26
N VAL A 184 22.69 0.09 13.04
CA VAL A 184 22.06 1.31 13.54
C VAL A 184 21.78 1.12 15.03
N ALA A 185 22.22 2.07 15.85
CA ALA A 185 22.06 2.01 17.32
C ALA A 185 22.57 0.68 17.91
N GLY A 186 23.71 0.19 17.40
CA GLY A 186 24.31 -1.10 17.81
C GLY A 186 23.61 -2.35 17.27
N LYS A 187 22.44 -2.23 16.63
CA LYS A 187 21.70 -3.37 16.06
C LYS A 187 22.07 -3.58 14.60
N ARG A 188 22.26 -4.84 14.21
CA ARG A 188 22.51 -5.23 12.82
C ARG A 188 21.27 -4.96 11.96
N VAL A 189 21.48 -4.40 10.77
CA VAL A 189 20.45 -4.17 9.77
C VAL A 189 20.91 -4.68 8.40
N ASP A 190 20.18 -5.63 7.85
CA ASP A 190 20.38 -6.24 6.52
C ASP A 190 19.14 -6.09 5.62
N SER A 191 18.01 -5.68 6.19
CA SER A 191 16.75 -5.45 5.51
C SER A 191 16.14 -4.11 5.89
N VAL A 192 15.38 -3.54 4.95
CA VAL A 192 14.65 -2.28 5.17
C VAL A 192 13.67 -2.42 6.34
N LYS A 193 13.04 -3.60 6.49
CA LYS A 193 12.14 -3.93 7.61
C LYS A 193 12.85 -3.82 8.96
N LEU A 194 14.06 -4.38 9.08
CA LEU A 194 14.84 -4.31 10.33
C LEU A 194 15.34 -2.90 10.62
N LEU A 195 15.87 -2.18 9.61
CA LEU A 195 16.26 -0.78 9.77
C LEU A 195 15.12 0.06 10.35
N ARG A 196 13.92 -0.07 9.77
CA ARG A 196 12.73 0.65 10.23
C ARG A 196 12.33 0.24 11.64
N SER A 197 12.34 -1.06 11.95
CA SER A 197 12.04 -1.55 13.31
C SER A 197 12.99 -0.95 14.35
N VAL A 198 14.29 -0.85 14.03
CA VAL A 198 15.28 -0.22 14.91
C VAL A 198 14.99 1.27 15.10
N LEU A 199 14.71 2.00 14.01
CA LEU A 199 14.42 3.44 14.08
C LEU A 199 13.12 3.75 14.83
N MET A 200 12.07 2.93 14.69
CA MET A 200 10.80 3.11 15.42
C MET A 200 10.96 2.86 16.92
N LYS A 201 11.80 1.89 17.30
CA LYS A 201 12.06 1.56 18.72
C LYS A 201 13.02 2.53 19.40
N THR A 202 13.66 3.43 18.65
CA THR A 202 14.68 4.32 19.19
C THR A 202 14.14 5.73 19.39
N HIS A 203 14.29 6.26 20.61
CA HIS A 203 13.85 7.62 20.96
C HIS A 203 14.95 8.68 20.83
N GLN A 204 16.20 8.24 20.62
CA GLN A 204 17.36 9.14 20.52
C GLN A 204 17.29 9.98 19.24
N THR A 205 17.62 11.27 19.35
CA THR A 205 17.71 12.21 18.22
C THR A 205 19.00 12.07 17.43
N ARG A 206 20.04 11.47 18.03
CA ARG A 206 21.33 11.18 17.43
C ARG A 206 21.65 9.71 17.59
N LEU A 207 21.98 9.04 16.50
CA LEU A 207 22.26 7.62 16.45
C LEU A 207 23.64 7.35 15.87
N ALA A 208 24.38 6.45 16.51
CA ALA A 208 25.56 5.86 15.91
C ALA A 208 25.12 4.87 14.81
N VAL A 209 25.59 5.10 13.59
CA VAL A 209 25.34 4.27 12.42
C VAL A 209 26.68 3.75 11.92
N LYS A 210 26.85 2.43 11.91
CA LYS A 210 28.04 1.80 11.32
C LYS A 210 27.80 1.58 9.84
N ILE A 211 28.66 2.17 9.02
CA ILE A 211 28.63 2.10 7.56
C ILE A 211 29.91 1.47 7.01
N LEU A 212 29.82 0.96 5.79
CA LEU A 212 30.98 0.67 4.96
C LEU A 212 31.12 1.75 3.92
N ARG A 213 32.29 2.39 3.91
CA ARG A 213 32.66 3.42 2.96
C ARG A 213 34.02 3.06 2.39
N ASN A 214 34.10 2.90 1.07
CA ASN A 214 35.33 2.53 0.37
C ASN A 214 36.00 1.28 0.98
N GLY A 215 35.21 0.25 1.29
CA GLY A 215 35.70 -1.01 1.87
C GLY A 215 36.13 -0.93 3.35
N ARG A 216 35.96 0.21 4.04
CA ARG A 216 36.31 0.35 5.45
C ARG A 216 35.06 0.57 6.30
N SER A 217 35.03 -0.07 7.48
CA SER A 217 33.99 0.16 8.48
C SER A 217 34.21 1.50 9.19
N VAL A 218 33.25 2.40 9.08
CA VAL A 218 33.25 3.72 9.73
C VAL A 218 31.99 3.88 10.54
N THR A 219 32.08 4.45 11.73
CA THR A 219 30.90 4.83 12.53
C THR A 219 30.63 6.31 12.35
N VAL A 220 29.42 6.67 11.95
CA VAL A 220 28.97 8.04 11.78
C VAL A 220 27.78 8.34 12.69
N THR A 221 27.72 9.55 13.23
CA THR A 221 26.59 9.99 14.06
C THR A 221 25.54 10.66 13.19
N CYS A 222 24.42 9.98 12.96
CA CYS A 222 23.30 10.51 12.18
C CYS A 222 22.25 11.14 13.10
N GLN A 223 21.57 12.18 12.62
CA GLN A 223 20.39 12.68 13.30
C GLN A 223 19.16 11.88 12.85
N THR A 224 18.13 11.83 13.68
CA THR A 224 16.81 11.33 13.28
C THR A 224 15.79 12.47 13.31
N SER A 225 14.95 12.54 12.29
CA SER A 225 13.77 13.40 12.28
C SER A 225 12.50 12.56 12.41
N GLN A 226 11.43 13.20 12.91
CA GLN A 226 10.10 12.63 12.86
C GLN A 226 9.60 12.75 11.41
N ALA A 227 9.38 11.62 10.76
CA ALA A 227 8.93 11.53 9.36
C ALA A 227 7.48 11.01 9.28
N VAL A 228 6.72 11.14 10.37
CA VAL A 228 5.30 10.75 10.44
C VAL A 228 4.48 11.55 9.44
N ASN A 229 4.75 12.85 9.32
CA ASN A 229 4.02 13.72 8.42
C ASN A 229 4.23 13.28 6.96
N ASP A 230 5.44 12.88 6.57
CA ASP A 230 5.70 12.41 5.20
C ASP A 230 4.90 11.14 4.86
N ILE A 231 4.78 10.22 5.82
CA ILE A 231 3.96 9.01 5.65
C ILE A 231 2.47 9.37 5.63
N TYR A 232 2.04 10.25 6.53
CA TYR A 232 0.67 10.74 6.58
C TYR A 232 0.28 11.37 5.24
N GLU A 233 1.10 12.26 4.69
CA GLU A 233 0.89 12.88 3.38
C GLU A 233 0.88 11.84 2.24
N SER A 234 1.75 10.82 2.30
CA SER A 234 1.72 9.72 1.35
C SER A 234 0.43 8.89 1.46
N ASN A 235 -0.09 8.68 2.67
CA ASN A 235 -1.34 7.95 2.89
C ASN A 235 -2.52 8.78 2.38
N LEU A 236 -2.58 10.07 2.69
CA LEU A 236 -3.58 10.99 2.16
C LEU A 236 -3.59 11.01 0.64
N ARG A 237 -2.42 11.07 0.00
CA ARG A 237 -2.32 11.04 -1.47
C ARG A 237 -2.95 9.77 -2.04
N ARG A 238 -2.70 8.60 -1.44
CA ARG A 238 -3.27 7.33 -1.87
C ARG A 238 -4.78 7.27 -1.70
N LEU A 239 -5.31 7.83 -0.60
CA LEU A 239 -6.75 7.97 -0.39
C LEU A 239 -7.37 8.81 -1.51
N VAL A 240 -6.80 9.98 -1.78
CA VAL A 240 -7.27 10.90 -2.83
C VAL A 240 -7.19 10.27 -4.22
N GLU A 241 -6.08 9.60 -4.55
CA GLU A 241 -5.94 8.89 -5.83
C GLU A 241 -6.99 7.79 -5.98
N SER A 242 -7.29 7.06 -4.90
CA SER A 242 -8.29 5.99 -4.92
C SER A 242 -9.71 6.52 -5.13
N CYS A 243 -10.06 7.67 -4.55
CA CYS A 243 -11.35 8.32 -4.79
C CYS A 243 -11.55 8.77 -6.24
N LYS A 244 -10.48 9.09 -6.98
CA LYS A 244 -10.58 9.46 -8.41
C LYS A 244 -10.92 8.27 -9.31
N PHE A 245 -10.48 7.06 -8.95
CA PHE A 245 -10.72 5.87 -9.75
C PHE A 245 -12.21 5.46 -9.79
N GLU A 246 -13.01 5.85 -8.80
CA GLU A 246 -14.45 5.57 -8.79
C GLU A 246 -15.23 6.35 -9.88
N GLN A 247 -14.65 7.42 -10.46
CA GLN A 247 -15.28 8.17 -11.55
C GLN A 247 -14.99 7.62 -12.96
N GLU A 248 -13.95 6.80 -13.15
CA GLU A 248 -13.52 6.34 -14.49
C GLU A 248 -13.94 4.89 -14.81
N VAL A 249 -14.40 4.13 -13.82
CA VAL A 249 -14.91 2.78 -14.07
C VAL A 249 -16.41 2.86 -14.36
N GLU A 250 -16.75 3.13 -15.62
CA GLU A 250 -18.01 2.69 -16.21
C GLU A 250 -18.03 1.15 -16.19
N MET A 251 -18.30 0.55 -15.03
CA MET A 251 -18.81 -0.81 -15.00
C MET A 251 -20.15 -0.77 -15.73
N PRO A 252 -20.50 -1.76 -16.58
CA PRO A 252 -21.88 -1.91 -16.99
C PRO A 252 -22.68 -2.03 -15.69
N ALA A 253 -23.57 -1.06 -15.49
CA ALA A 253 -24.43 -1.01 -14.34
C ALA A 253 -25.19 -2.34 -14.26
N VAL A 254 -24.76 -3.24 -13.36
CA VAL A 254 -25.66 -4.19 -12.71
C VAL A 254 -26.45 -3.40 -11.65
N CYS A 255 -27.06 -2.31 -12.12
CA CYS A 255 -28.08 -1.52 -11.43
C CYS A 255 -29.30 -1.57 -12.35
N SER A 256 -29.91 -2.74 -12.43
CA SER A 256 -31.27 -2.89 -12.89
C SER A 256 -32.05 -3.59 -11.78
N ALA A 257 -32.47 -2.82 -10.78
CA ALA A 257 -33.66 -3.11 -10.00
C ALA A 257 -34.06 -1.88 -9.17
N LEU A 258 -35.27 -1.41 -9.47
CA LEU A 258 -36.16 -0.54 -8.69
C LEU A 258 -36.03 0.98 -8.90
N GLY A 259 -37.01 1.48 -9.65
CA GLY A 259 -37.37 2.88 -9.78
C GLY A 259 -38.45 3.14 -10.83
N GLU A 260 -39.53 2.34 -10.82
CA GLU A 260 -40.88 2.93 -10.96
C GLU A 260 -41.32 3.35 -9.55
#